data_AF-A0A3C0MF28-F1
#
_entry.id   AF-A0A3C0MF28-F1
#
_cell.length_a   1.000
_cell.length_b   1.000
_cell.length_c   1.000
_cell.angle_alpha   90.00
_cell.angle_beta   90.00
_cell.angle_gamma   90.00
#
_symmetry.space_group_name_H-M   'P 1'
#
loop_
_entity.id
_entity.type
_entity.pdbx_description
1 polymer ?
#
loop_
_entity_poly.entity_id
_entity_poly.type
_entity_poly.pdbx_seq_one_letter_code
_entity_poly.pdbx_strand_id
1 'polypeptide(L)'
;MANNCANPNKNLREELTMIRLGLGALVSAFAMFMWGFVFWAMGLIDPFTHLSKEGEAAILEAVRAHVPTHGLYMVPEPSNWSEAEIGQKMKDGPYAMLHVSPRGAEMGGQVMALGYLHMLVTSVLLGLLLLITLPAGATWGARFRIALLA
;
A
#
# COMPACT_ATOMS: atom_id res chain seq x y z
N MET A 1 44.22 29.89 4.50
CA MET A 1 43.72 28.50 4.44
C MET A 1 43.14 28.19 5.82
N ALA A 2 41.83 28.34 5.99
CA ALA A 2 41.18 28.07 7.28
C ALA A 2 40.93 26.57 7.39
N ASN A 3 41.56 25.92 8.36
CA ASN A 3 41.38 24.51 8.65
C ASN A 3 39.94 24.27 9.15
N ASN A 4 39.18 23.49 8.39
CA ASN A 4 37.91 22.90 8.82
C ASN A 4 38.20 21.88 9.93
N CYS A 5 38.32 22.35 11.18
CA CYS A 5 38.22 21.47 12.35
C CYS A 5 36.76 21.03 12.48
N ALA A 6 36.39 19.91 11.84
CA ALA A 6 35.10 19.28 12.05
C ALA A 6 34.92 18.99 13.55
N ASN A 7 33.85 19.50 14.16
CA ASN A 7 33.55 19.27 15.56
C ASN A 7 33.18 17.78 15.77
N PRO A 8 33.98 16.98 16.49
CA PRO A 8 33.76 15.54 16.63
C PRO A 8 32.40 15.21 17.27
N ASN A 9 31.86 16.12 18.10
CA ASN A 9 30.54 15.95 18.72
C ASN A 9 29.38 16.09 17.73
N LYS A 10 29.57 16.79 16.60
CA LYS A 10 28.55 16.94 15.56
C LYS A 10 28.39 15.63 14.78
N ASN A 11 29.51 15.06 14.34
CA ASN A 11 29.52 13.81 13.56
C ASN A 11 28.90 12.66 14.37
N LEU A 12 29.22 12.55 15.66
CA LEU A 12 28.63 11.53 16.54
C LEU A 12 27.11 11.68 16.71
N ARG A 13 26.60 12.92 16.82
CA ARG A 13 25.15 13.17 16.93
C ARG A 13 24.40 12.85 15.65
N GLU A 14 24.99 13.17 14.50
CA GLU A 14 24.44 12.85 13.18
C GLU A 14 24.39 11.34 12.98
N GLU A 15 25.48 10.63 13.27
CA GLU A 15 25.56 9.17 13.18
C GLU A 15 24.51 8.49 14.09
N LEU A 16 24.42 8.91 15.36
CA LEU A 16 23.41 8.39 16.29
C LEU A 16 21.98 8.67 15.82
N THR A 17 21.74 9.81 15.18
CA THR A 17 20.42 10.17 14.65
C THR A 17 20.04 9.27 13.47
N MET A 18 20.98 9.03 12.56
CA MET A 18 20.76 8.15 11.41
C MET A 18 20.57 6.68 11.83
N ILE A 19 21.34 6.21 12.81
CA ILE A 19 21.16 4.86 13.38
C ILE A 19 19.76 4.73 14.01
N ARG A 20 19.33 5.72 14.80
CA ARG A 20 18.00 5.72 15.43
C ARG A 20 16.88 5.75 14.40
N LEU A 21 17.04 6.53 13.32
CA LEU A 21 16.09 6.55 12.22
C LEU A 21 16.02 5.18 11.53
N GLY A 22 17.16 4.58 11.21
CA GLY A 22 17.22 3.27 10.56
C GLY A 22 16.57 2.17 11.41
N LEU A 23 16.91 2.10 12.71
CA LEU A 23 16.31 1.15 13.64
C LEU A 23 14.81 1.40 13.82
N GLY A 24 14.40 2.67 13.97
CA GLY A 24 13.00 3.05 14.08
C GLY A 24 12.20 2.63 12.85
N ALA A 25 12.74 2.87 11.66
CA ALA A 25 12.10 2.48 10.41
C ALA A 25 11.99 0.95 10.27
N LEU A 26 13.05 0.21 10.63
CA LEU A 26 13.06 -1.25 10.57
C LEU A 26 12.01 -1.87 11.51
N VAL A 27 11.94 -1.38 12.75
CA VAL A 27 10.96 -1.85 13.74
C VAL A 27 9.54 -1.51 13.32
N SER A 28 9.29 -0.28 12.83
CA SER A 28 7.97 0.13 12.35
C SER A 28 7.51 -0.71 11.16
N ALA A 29 8.39 -0.91 10.17
CA ALA A 29 8.08 -1.74 9.00
C ALA A 29 7.75 -3.18 9.41
N PHE A 30 8.50 -3.75 10.35
CA PHE A 30 8.22 -5.08 10.87
C PHE A 30 6.89 -5.15 11.62
N ALA A 31 6.60 -4.18 12.49
CA ALA A 31 5.34 -4.11 13.22
C ALA A 31 4.13 -4.00 12.26
N MET A 32 4.21 -3.13 11.25
CA MET A 32 3.15 -2.98 10.24
C MET A 32 2.98 -4.24 9.41
N PHE A 33 4.08 -4.89 9.00
CA PHE A 33 4.04 -6.11 8.23
C PHE A 33 3.39 -7.26 9.03
N MET A 34 3.77 -7.41 10.30
CA MET A 34 3.16 -8.39 11.20
C MET A 34 1.68 -8.09 11.45
N TRP A 35 1.31 -6.82 11.63
CA TRP A 35 -0.09 -6.43 11.75
C TRP A 35 -0.89 -6.78 10.50
N GLY A 36 -0.37 -6.47 9.31
CA GLY A 36 -0.99 -6.84 8.04
C GLY A 36 -1.11 -8.36 7.90
N PHE A 37 -0.07 -9.12 8.26
CA PHE A 37 -0.12 -10.57 8.26
C PHE A 37 -1.22 -11.11 9.19
N VAL A 38 -1.29 -10.63 10.44
CA VAL A 38 -2.34 -11.05 11.37
C VAL A 38 -3.72 -10.70 10.82
N PHE A 39 -3.89 -9.48 10.30
CA PHE A 39 -5.16 -9.02 9.75
C PHE A 39 -5.66 -9.90 8.59
N TRP A 40 -4.79 -10.18 7.61
CA TRP A 40 -5.15 -10.94 6.42
C TRP A 40 -5.10 -12.46 6.62
N ALA A 41 -4.04 -13.00 7.22
CA ALA A 41 -3.84 -14.45 7.35
C ALA A 41 -4.77 -15.08 8.41
N MET A 42 -5.11 -14.34 9.46
CA MET A 42 -6.07 -14.84 10.46
C MET A 42 -7.52 -14.59 10.06
N GLY A 43 -7.77 -13.92 8.92
CA GLY A 43 -9.12 -13.62 8.45
C GLY A 43 -9.92 -12.77 9.44
N LEU A 44 -9.28 -11.81 10.12
CA LEU A 44 -9.96 -10.96 11.09
C LEU A 44 -11.12 -10.17 10.45
N ILE A 45 -11.02 -9.93 9.14
CA ILE A 45 -12.09 -9.40 8.30
C ILE A 45 -12.09 -10.24 7.00
N ASP A 46 -13.27 -10.69 6.59
CA ASP A 46 -13.50 -11.23 5.25
C ASP A 46 -14.32 -10.20 4.45
N PRO A 47 -13.66 -9.34 3.65
CA PRO A 47 -14.37 -8.35 2.87
C PRO A 47 -14.99 -8.96 1.59
N PHE A 48 -14.76 -10.25 1.32
CA PHE A 48 -15.14 -10.88 0.06
C PHE A 48 -16.40 -11.73 0.22
N THR A 49 -17.26 -11.68 -0.79
CA THR A 49 -18.33 -12.67 -0.95
C THR A 49 -17.84 -13.74 -1.92
N HIS A 50 -18.03 -15.00 -1.55
CA HIS A 50 -17.49 -16.14 -2.29
C HIS A 50 -18.52 -16.67 -3.29
N LEU A 51 -18.04 -17.00 -4.48
CA LEU A 51 -18.82 -17.69 -5.50
C LEU A 51 -18.78 -19.20 -5.28
N SER A 52 -19.74 -19.93 -5.84
CA SER A 52 -19.58 -21.38 -6.03
C SER A 52 -18.46 -21.65 -7.04
N LYS A 53 -17.92 -22.88 -7.02
CA LYS A 53 -16.87 -23.29 -7.97
C LYS A 53 -17.33 -23.16 -9.42
N GLU A 54 -18.60 -23.48 -9.68
CA GLU A 54 -19.21 -23.39 -11.00
C GLU A 54 -19.36 -21.93 -11.44
N GLY A 55 -19.77 -21.04 -10.53
CA GLY A 55 -19.88 -19.61 -10.80
C GLY A 55 -18.52 -18.95 -11.07
N GLU A 56 -17.50 -19.31 -10.28
CA GLU A 56 -16.12 -18.86 -10.50
C GLU A 56 -15.60 -19.29 -11.87
N ALA A 57 -15.79 -20.57 -12.24
CA ALA A 57 -15.36 -21.09 -13.52
C ALA A 57 -16.02 -20.35 -14.70
N ALA A 58 -17.33 -20.10 -14.63
CA ALA A 58 -18.07 -19.39 -15.67
C ALA A 58 -17.58 -17.94 -15.85
N ILE A 59 -17.34 -17.23 -14.75
CA ILE A 59 -16.81 -15.85 -14.82
C ILE A 59 -15.38 -15.84 -15.39
N LEU A 60 -14.51 -16.75 -14.93
CA LEU A 60 -13.14 -16.82 -15.43
C LEU A 60 -13.08 -17.17 -16.93
N GLU A 61 -13.97 -18.03 -17.41
CA GLU A 61 -14.09 -18.34 -18.84
C GLU A 61 -14.52 -17.11 -19.65
N ALA A 62 -15.57 -16.41 -19.21
CA ALA A 62 -16.04 -15.19 -19.87
C ALA A 62 -14.97 -14.09 -19.89
N VAL A 63 -14.24 -13.89 -18.78
CA VAL A 63 -13.13 -12.93 -18.70
C VAL A 63 -12.01 -13.30 -19.67
N ARG A 64 -11.61 -14.57 -19.74
CA ARG A 64 -10.57 -15.02 -20.69
C ARG A 64 -10.99 -14.82 -22.14
N ALA A 65 -12.26 -15.04 -22.46
CA ALA A 65 -12.78 -14.92 -23.81
C ALA A 65 -12.95 -13.45 -24.27
N HIS A 66 -13.29 -12.54 -23.35
CA HIS A 66 -13.74 -11.20 -23.71
C HIS A 66 -12.87 -10.05 -23.15
N VAL A 67 -11.93 -10.33 -22.24
CA VAL A 67 -11.10 -9.31 -21.58
C VAL A 67 -9.61 -9.59 -21.85
N PRO A 68 -9.10 -9.17 -23.02
CA PRO A 68 -7.76 -9.55 -23.46
C PRO A 68 -6.64 -8.75 -22.79
N THR A 69 -6.94 -7.58 -22.21
CA THR A 69 -5.93 -6.68 -21.68
C THR A 69 -5.96 -6.59 -20.15
N HIS A 70 -4.80 -6.34 -19.57
CA HIS A 70 -4.69 -6.06 -18.13
C HIS A 70 -5.31 -4.69 -17.83
N GLY A 71 -6.13 -4.61 -16.79
CA GLY A 71 -6.71 -3.34 -16.35
C GLY A 71 -7.92 -3.46 -15.45
N LEU A 72 -8.55 -2.30 -15.22
CA LEU A 72 -9.77 -2.14 -14.44
C LEU A 72 -10.94 -1.87 -15.39
N TYR A 73 -11.94 -2.73 -15.36
CA TYR A 73 -13.10 -2.69 -16.25
C TYR A 73 -14.34 -2.33 -15.47
N MET A 74 -15.17 -1.47 -16.05
CA MET A 74 -16.47 -1.11 -15.52
C MET A 74 -17.54 -1.77 -16.39
N VAL A 75 -18.48 -2.47 -15.76
CA VAL A 75 -19.57 -3.16 -16.44
C VAL A 75 -20.89 -2.70 -15.82
N PRO A 76 -21.79 -2.05 -16.58
CA PRO A 76 -21.64 -1.70 -18.00
C PRO A 76 -20.60 -0.59 -18.23
N GLU A 77 -19.92 -0.64 -19.38
CA GLU A 77 -18.94 0.38 -19.80
C GLU A 77 -19.69 1.65 -20.26
N PRO A 78 -19.52 2.80 -19.59
CA PRO A 78 -20.30 4.02 -19.87
C PRO A 78 -20.16 4.52 -21.31
N SER A 79 -18.99 4.36 -21.92
CA SER A 79 -18.74 4.86 -23.28
C SER A 79 -19.51 4.12 -24.39
N ASN A 80 -20.11 2.96 -24.08
CA ASN A 80 -20.88 2.16 -25.04
C ASN A 80 -22.36 2.54 -25.15
N TRP A 81 -22.86 3.48 -24.33
CA TRP A 81 -24.30 3.78 -24.20
C TRP A 81 -24.55 5.27 -24.11
N SER A 82 -25.76 5.72 -24.44
CA SER A 82 -26.18 7.09 -24.09
C SER A 82 -26.35 7.25 -22.57
N GLU A 83 -26.36 8.49 -22.08
CA GLU A 83 -26.51 8.80 -20.64
C GLU A 83 -27.79 8.21 -20.04
N ALA A 84 -28.90 8.26 -20.77
CA ALA A 84 -30.17 7.68 -20.34
C ALA A 84 -30.10 6.15 -20.25
N GLU A 85 -29.46 5.50 -21.23
CA GLU A 85 -29.34 4.04 -21.30
C GLU A 85 -28.38 3.49 -20.25
N ILE A 86 -27.22 4.14 -20.03
CA ILE A 86 -26.29 3.73 -18.98
C ILE A 86 -26.93 3.90 -17.61
N GLY A 87 -27.66 5.00 -17.39
CA GLY A 87 -28.39 5.25 -16.14
C GLY A 87 -29.44 4.18 -15.86
N GLN A 88 -30.12 3.67 -16.89
CA GLN A 88 -31.05 2.56 -16.74
C GLN A 88 -30.34 1.23 -16.49
N LYS A 89 -29.28 0.91 -17.25
CA LYS A 89 -28.51 -0.33 -17.08
C LYS A 89 -27.86 -0.44 -15.70
N MET A 90 -27.36 0.66 -15.14
CA MET A 90 -26.82 0.67 -13.78
C MET A 90 -27.90 0.40 -12.73
N LYS A 91 -29.13 0.88 -12.94
CA LYS A 91 -30.27 0.62 -12.03
C LYS A 91 -30.75 -0.82 -12.12
N ASP A 92 -30.82 -1.36 -13.34
CA ASP A 92 -31.25 -2.74 -13.57
C ASP A 92 -30.19 -3.75 -13.10
N GLY A 93 -28.91 -3.35 -13.15
CA GLY A 93 -27.77 -4.18 -12.80
C GLY A 93 -27.51 -5.33 -13.79
N PRO A 94 -26.49 -6.16 -13.54
CA PRO A 94 -25.47 -5.97 -12.50
C PRO A 94 -24.51 -4.82 -12.82
N TYR A 95 -24.11 -4.08 -11.79
CA TYR A 95 -23.01 -3.13 -11.85
C TYR A 95 -21.77 -3.75 -11.19
N ALA A 96 -20.68 -3.85 -11.93
CA ALA A 96 -19.45 -4.48 -11.46
C ALA A 96 -18.22 -3.71 -11.92
N MET A 97 -17.18 -3.77 -11.08
CA MET A 97 -15.85 -3.34 -11.44
C MET A 97 -14.92 -4.55 -11.36
N LEU A 98 -14.30 -4.91 -12.47
CA LEU A 98 -13.44 -6.08 -12.57
C LEU A 98 -11.98 -5.64 -12.72
N HIS A 99 -11.15 -6.03 -11.76
CA HIS A 99 -9.71 -5.95 -11.92
C HIS A 99 -9.21 -7.24 -12.57
N VAL A 100 -8.71 -7.15 -13.79
CA VAL A 100 -8.31 -8.31 -14.59
C VAL A 100 -6.83 -8.29 -14.89
N SER A 101 -6.15 -9.40 -14.58
CA SER A 101 -4.81 -9.70 -15.05
C SER A 101 -4.84 -10.98 -15.89
N PRO A 102 -4.84 -10.88 -17.24
CA PRO A 102 -4.97 -12.06 -18.12
C PRO A 102 -3.84 -13.07 -17.95
N ARG A 103 -2.65 -12.62 -17.53
CA ARG A 103 -1.48 -13.47 -17.24
C ARG A 103 -1.50 -14.06 -15.82
N GLY A 104 -2.59 -13.87 -15.08
CA GLY A 104 -2.69 -14.21 -13.67
C GLY A 104 -1.95 -13.24 -12.78
N ALA A 105 -1.82 -13.60 -11.51
CA ALA A 105 -1.03 -12.88 -10.52
C ALA A 105 -0.13 -13.88 -9.79
N GLU A 106 1.14 -13.50 -9.59
CA GLU A 106 2.00 -14.25 -8.69
C GLU A 106 1.69 -13.83 -7.26
N MET A 107 1.12 -14.76 -6.49
CA MET A 107 1.00 -14.62 -5.04
C MET A 107 2.11 -15.46 -4.42
N GLY A 108 3.08 -14.83 -3.76
CA GLY A 108 4.24 -15.55 -3.23
C GLY A 108 5.22 -14.69 -2.45
N GLY A 109 6.34 -15.29 -2.07
CA GLY A 109 7.35 -14.66 -1.21
C GLY A 109 7.92 -13.35 -1.77
N GLN A 110 7.99 -13.20 -3.10
CA GLN A 110 8.45 -11.97 -3.74
C GLN A 110 7.49 -10.79 -3.49
N VAL A 111 6.18 -11.00 -3.59
CA VAL A 111 5.18 -9.95 -3.30
C VAL A 111 5.25 -9.54 -1.84
N MET A 112 5.43 -10.52 -0.94
CA MET A 112 5.60 -10.22 0.50
C MET A 112 6.87 -9.42 0.77
N ALA A 113 7.99 -9.78 0.15
CA ALA A 113 9.25 -9.06 0.28
C ALA A 113 9.15 -7.62 -0.27
N LEU A 114 8.50 -7.43 -1.42
CA LEU A 114 8.25 -6.10 -1.98
C LEU A 114 7.31 -5.28 -1.10
N GLY A 115 6.28 -5.90 -0.52
CA GLY A 115 5.38 -5.27 0.45
C GLY A 115 6.13 -4.79 1.70
N TYR A 116 7.00 -5.64 2.26
CA TYR A 116 7.85 -5.26 3.39
C TYR A 116 8.82 -4.12 3.02
N LEU A 117 9.47 -4.21 1.85
CA LEU A 117 10.36 -3.15 1.37
C LEU A 117 9.62 -1.82 1.20
N HIS A 118 8.39 -1.86 0.66
CA HIS A 118 7.53 -0.68 0.57
C HIS A 118 7.26 -0.08 1.96
N MET A 119 6.88 -0.90 2.95
CA MET A 119 6.67 -0.44 4.33
C MET A 119 7.94 0.15 4.97
N LEU A 120 9.10 -0.43 4.67
CA LEU A 120 10.40 0.09 5.13
C LEU A 120 10.72 1.44 4.52
N VAL A 121 10.57 1.58 3.21
CA VAL A 121 10.78 2.86 2.51
C VAL A 121 9.82 3.92 3.06
N THR A 122 8.54 3.60 3.21
CA THR A 122 7.54 4.51 3.79
C THR A 122 7.92 4.92 5.23
N SER A 123 8.41 3.99 6.04
CA SER A 123 8.86 4.28 7.42
C SER A 123 10.09 5.20 7.45
N VAL A 124 11.03 5.01 6.53
CA VAL A 124 12.20 5.91 6.37
C VAL A 124 11.73 7.30 5.96
N LEU A 125 10.84 7.41 4.98
CA LEU A 125 10.31 8.69 4.51
C LEU A 125 9.57 9.45 5.62
N LEU A 126 8.75 8.76 6.41
CA LEU A 126 8.10 9.35 7.59
C LEU A 126 9.12 9.78 8.64
N GLY A 127 10.16 8.97 8.89
CA GLY A 127 11.26 9.33 9.79
C GLY A 127 12.01 10.59 9.33
N LEU A 128 12.28 10.71 8.03
CA LEU A 128 12.91 11.89 7.44
C LEU A 128 11.99 13.12 7.53
N LEU A 129 10.69 12.95 7.26
CA LEU A 129 9.70 14.01 7.42
C LEU A 129 9.69 14.53 8.87
N LEU A 130 9.74 13.65 9.86
CA LEU A 130 9.82 14.04 11.28
C LEU A 130 11.11 14.81 11.59
N LEU A 131 12.26 14.44 11.00
CA LEU A 131 13.52 15.17 11.19
C LEU A 131 13.48 16.58 10.57
N ILE A 132 12.77 16.76 9.46
CA ILE A 132 12.65 18.05 8.78
C ILE A 132 11.62 18.96 9.48
N THR A 133 10.53 18.37 9.97
CA THR A 133 9.40 19.12 10.55
C THR A 133 9.60 19.52 12.00
N LEU A 134 10.36 18.74 12.78
CA LEU A 134 10.47 18.94 14.22
C LEU A 134 11.88 19.39 14.64
N PRO A 135 11.99 20.28 15.64
CA PRO A 135 13.28 20.66 16.18
C PRO A 135 13.96 19.46 16.86
N ALA A 136 15.29 19.49 16.89
CA ALA A 136 16.10 18.52 17.62
C ALA A 136 15.66 18.48 19.11
N GLY A 137 15.29 17.30 19.59
CA GLY A 137 14.79 17.12 20.95
C GLY A 137 13.27 17.22 21.12
N ALA A 138 12.51 17.36 20.03
CA ALA A 138 11.05 17.30 20.08
C ALA A 138 10.55 16.05 20.83
N THR A 139 9.51 16.23 21.64
CA THR A 139 8.95 15.17 22.49
C THR A 139 8.30 14.07 21.65
N TRP A 140 8.14 12.88 22.24
CA TRP A 140 7.46 11.77 21.58
C TRP A 140 6.03 12.15 21.14
N GLY A 141 5.29 12.90 21.97
CA GLY A 141 3.94 13.35 21.64
C GLY A 141 3.87 14.27 20.42
N ALA A 142 4.86 15.15 20.22
CA ALA A 142 4.93 15.99 19.02
C ALA A 142 5.18 15.16 17.76
N ARG A 143 6.06 14.15 17.85
CA ARG A 143 6.33 13.21 16.75
C ARG A 143 5.11 12.37 16.41
N PHE A 144 4.45 11.83 17.42
CA PHE A 144 3.25 11.02 17.26
C PHE A 144 2.12 11.80 16.60
N ARG A 145 1.90 13.06 16.99
CA ARG A 145 0.87 13.92 16.38
C ARG A 145 1.09 14.13 14.88
N ILE A 146 2.34 14.36 14.45
CA ILE A 146 2.65 14.50 13.02
C ILE A 146 2.43 13.17 12.30
N ALA A 147 2.96 12.07 12.86
CA ALA A 147 2.81 10.75 12.25
C ALA A 147 1.34 10.29 12.15
N LEU A 148 0.47 10.74 13.06
CA LEU A 148 -0.97 10.44 13.04
C LEU A 148 -1.72 11.21 11.94
N LEU A 149 -1.22 12.38 11.53
CA LEU A 149 -1.85 13.24 10.53
C LEU A 149 -1.34 13.00 9.10
N ALA A 150 -0.23 12.28 8.96
CA ALA A 150 0.37 11.90 7.69
C ALA A 150 -0.22 10.59 7.18
#